data_AF-A0A512PA25-F1
#
_entry.id   AF-A0A512PA25-F1
#
_cell.length_a   1.000
_cell.length_b   1.000
_cell.length_c   1.000
_cell.angle_alpha   90.00
_cell.angle_beta   90.00
_cell.angle_gamma   90.00
#
_symmetry.space_group_name_H-M   'P 1'
#
loop_
_entity.id
_entity.type
_entity.pdbx_description
1 polymer ?
#
loop_
_entity_poly.entity_id
_entity_poly.type
_entity_poly.pdbx_seq_one_letter_code
_entity_poly.pdbx_strand_id
1 'polypeptide(L)'
;MGSSSDPGGGGRDTRRARAPSRSARGLLVAGLIVWSTVGLVAGCGPSGSPAPTSVPTPALPSPSPSRSGVAPDDLDPEELLPEGPSQEPTVEVAPDLEAFLAQCLAGGDIWGQGRLDYPLRLDVELGDSAPYVVALDMNDVPAPPQAHVPGPSPTSVDVFARCGIAARLTPLGDGLDVGDQEWRTRTLTPSGVVTWTWAVGASTTNAGDVRLEIRPAVSVDAGALLDAQPDARLETQLGEQVGGQDTEVLEYVTAVDVHTPLVRRAGDWWAASWDTIVMITVAAGAAVTGVLAWWRRNFRSKAAPGPARRHRAPPGP
;
A
#
# COMPACT_ATOMS: atom_id res chain seq x y z
N MET A 1 8.48 -32.39 -39.14
CA MET A 1 7.36 -33.25 -39.59
C MET A 1 6.89 -34.04 -38.37
N GLY A 2 5.70 -33.75 -37.89
CA GLY A 2 5.16 -34.31 -36.65
C GLY A 2 3.82 -33.66 -36.36
N SER A 3 2.81 -34.07 -37.13
CA SER A 3 1.40 -33.74 -36.88
C SER A 3 0.92 -34.44 -35.61
N SER A 4 0.27 -33.70 -34.73
CA SER A 4 -0.76 -34.27 -33.86
C SER A 4 -1.81 -33.20 -33.60
N SER A 5 -2.90 -33.35 -34.32
CA SER A 5 -4.17 -32.66 -34.15
C SER A 5 -4.81 -33.09 -32.84
N ASP A 6 -5.33 -32.16 -32.05
CA ASP A 6 -6.42 -32.48 -31.12
C ASP A 6 -7.35 -31.27 -30.93
N PRO A 7 -8.58 -31.31 -31.48
CA PRO A 7 -9.61 -30.32 -31.23
C PRO A 7 -10.71 -30.90 -30.33
N GLY A 8 -10.66 -30.60 -29.03
CA GLY A 8 -11.78 -30.81 -28.11
C GLY A 8 -12.24 -29.44 -27.59
N GLY A 9 -13.44 -28.91 -27.85
CA GLY A 9 -14.67 -29.54 -28.30
C GLY A 9 -15.51 -29.98 -27.12
N GLY A 10 -16.27 -29.07 -26.50
CA GLY A 10 -17.45 -29.43 -25.71
C GLY A 10 -17.65 -28.64 -24.42
N GLY A 11 -18.87 -28.14 -24.21
CA GLY A 11 -19.33 -27.70 -22.89
C GLY A 11 -20.11 -26.40 -22.84
N ARG A 12 -21.16 -26.25 -23.67
CA ARG A 12 -22.17 -25.20 -23.48
C ARG A 12 -22.98 -25.49 -22.22
N ASP A 13 -22.66 -24.84 -21.11
CA ASP A 13 -23.53 -24.79 -19.94
C ASP A 13 -24.49 -23.59 -20.04
N THR A 14 -25.59 -23.82 -20.75
CA THR A 14 -26.78 -22.98 -20.72
C THR A 14 -27.40 -23.04 -19.32
N ARG A 15 -27.02 -22.10 -18.44
CA ARG A 15 -27.72 -21.88 -17.17
C ARG A 15 -29.14 -21.38 -17.46
N ARG A 16 -30.09 -22.29 -17.30
CA ARG A 16 -31.53 -22.05 -17.34
C ARG A 16 -31.90 -20.94 -16.35
N ALA A 17 -32.42 -19.84 -16.89
CA ALA A 17 -33.20 -18.86 -16.14
C ALA A 17 -34.42 -19.56 -15.51
N ARG A 18 -34.41 -19.69 -14.18
CA ARG A 18 -35.61 -20.06 -13.43
C ARG A 18 -36.47 -18.82 -13.25
N ALA A 19 -37.64 -18.83 -13.88
CA ALA A 19 -38.70 -17.88 -13.62
C ALA A 19 -39.18 -18.00 -12.16
N PRO A 20 -39.36 -16.88 -11.42
CA PRO A 20 -39.95 -16.91 -10.10
C PRO A 20 -41.46 -17.16 -10.20
N SER A 21 -41.91 -18.24 -9.55
CA SER A 21 -43.31 -18.64 -9.45
C SER A 21 -44.12 -17.59 -8.69
N ARG A 22 -45.09 -17.00 -9.39
CA ARG A 22 -46.21 -16.25 -8.81
C ARG A 22 -47.10 -17.23 -8.04
N SER A 23 -47.09 -17.21 -6.70
CA SER A 23 -48.15 -17.76 -5.84
C SER A 23 -47.84 -17.52 -4.36
N ALA A 24 -48.12 -16.31 -3.85
CA ALA A 24 -48.37 -16.07 -2.42
C ALA A 24 -48.93 -14.64 -2.25
N ARG A 25 -50.10 -14.39 -2.86
CA ARG A 25 -50.94 -13.24 -2.49
C ARG A 25 -51.93 -13.76 -1.45
N GLY A 26 -51.69 -13.46 -0.19
CA GLY A 26 -52.67 -13.75 0.86
C GLY A 26 -52.08 -13.67 2.26
N LEU A 27 -52.51 -12.63 2.97
CA LEU A 27 -52.54 -12.47 4.43
C LEU A 27 -51.35 -11.76 5.12
N LEU A 28 -51.67 -10.49 5.46
CA LEU A 28 -51.48 -9.84 6.78
C LEU A 28 -50.04 -9.38 7.11
N VAL A 29 -49.66 -8.14 6.81
CA VAL A 29 -50.05 -6.92 7.58
C VAL A 29 -49.95 -7.13 9.10
N ALA A 30 -48.76 -7.44 9.62
CA ALA A 30 -48.46 -7.38 11.06
C ALA A 30 -46.95 -7.33 11.43
N GLY A 31 -46.05 -6.94 10.52
CA GLY A 31 -44.60 -7.00 10.77
C GLY A 31 -43.81 -5.77 10.34
N LEU A 32 -44.46 -4.61 10.20
CA LEU A 32 -43.87 -3.39 9.63
C LEU A 32 -43.79 -2.27 10.68
N ILE A 33 -43.40 -2.59 11.92
CA ILE A 33 -43.09 -1.59 12.97
C ILE A 33 -42.00 -2.13 13.92
N VAL A 34 -40.86 -2.61 13.40
CA VAL A 34 -39.66 -2.85 14.25
C VAL A 34 -38.35 -2.43 13.56
N TRP A 35 -38.39 -1.92 12.32
CA TRP A 35 -37.19 -1.45 11.60
C TRP A 35 -37.03 0.08 11.54
N SER A 36 -37.89 0.85 12.21
CA SER A 36 -37.85 2.32 12.19
C SER A 36 -37.34 2.97 13.49
N THR A 37 -36.87 2.20 14.47
CA THR A 37 -36.40 2.73 15.77
C THR A 37 -34.91 2.47 16.06
N VAL A 38 -34.08 2.27 15.03
CA VAL A 38 -32.60 2.29 15.18
C VAL A 38 -31.98 3.60 14.66
N GLY A 39 -32.77 4.49 14.06
CA GLY A 39 -32.28 5.76 13.48
C GLY A 39 -32.37 7.02 14.35
N LEU A 40 -32.75 6.93 15.64
CA LEU A 40 -33.12 8.12 16.44
C LEU A 40 -32.58 8.11 17.89
N VAL A 41 -31.39 7.53 18.11
CA VAL A 41 -30.57 7.81 19.31
C VAL A 41 -29.18 8.28 18.85
N ALA A 42 -29.17 9.38 18.11
CA ALA A 42 -27.96 10.14 17.77
C ALA A 42 -28.03 11.57 18.34
N GLY A 43 -28.71 11.75 19.48
CA GLY A 43 -28.91 13.06 20.11
C GLY A 43 -28.68 13.01 21.61
N CYS A 44 -27.65 13.74 22.06
CA CYS A 44 -27.30 14.05 23.45
C CYS A 44 -26.63 12.94 24.29
N GLY A 45 -25.47 12.48 23.83
CA GLY A 45 -24.38 12.19 24.77
C GLY A 45 -23.70 13.51 25.15
N PRO A 46 -23.42 13.80 26.43
CA PRO A 46 -22.64 14.96 26.81
C PRO A 46 -21.26 14.85 26.14
N SER A 47 -20.90 15.86 25.34
CA SER A 47 -19.55 16.12 24.87
C SER A 47 -18.64 16.44 26.05
N GLY A 48 -18.37 15.44 26.89
CA GLY A 48 -17.22 15.43 27.77
C GLY A 48 -16.04 14.95 26.94
N SER A 49 -15.39 15.88 26.24
CA SER A 49 -14.02 15.65 25.79
C SER A 49 -13.23 15.17 27.01
N PRO A 50 -12.69 13.94 27.05
CA PRO A 50 -11.61 13.67 27.96
C PRO A 50 -10.50 14.64 27.55
N ALA A 51 -10.22 15.62 28.42
CA ALA A 51 -9.02 16.42 28.28
C ALA A 51 -7.85 15.44 28.07
N PRO A 52 -6.96 15.69 27.09
CA PRO A 52 -5.79 14.84 26.93
C PRO A 52 -5.08 14.81 28.28
N THR A 53 -5.07 13.62 28.91
CA THR A 53 -4.20 13.38 30.04
C THR A 53 -2.81 13.61 29.50
N SER A 54 -2.22 14.73 29.92
CA SER A 54 -0.88 15.12 29.56
C SER A 54 0.02 14.10 30.22
N VAL A 55 0.35 13.03 29.48
CA VAL A 55 1.45 12.16 29.87
C VAL A 55 2.66 13.09 29.95
N PRO A 56 3.33 13.21 31.10
CA PRO A 56 4.56 13.97 31.16
C PRO A 56 5.54 13.30 30.20
N THR A 57 5.84 13.97 29.09
CA THR A 57 6.96 13.62 28.23
C THR A 57 8.17 13.52 29.14
N PRO A 58 8.80 12.34 29.30
CA PRO A 58 10.08 12.26 29.97
C PRO A 58 11.02 13.19 29.20
N ALA A 59 11.53 14.21 29.89
CA ALA A 59 12.50 15.12 29.34
C ALA A 59 13.64 14.29 28.76
N LEU A 60 13.81 14.37 27.43
CA LEU A 60 15.00 13.83 26.77
C LEU A 60 16.23 14.41 27.49
N PRO A 61 17.17 13.59 27.96
CA PRO A 61 18.43 14.09 28.45
C PRO A 61 19.08 14.89 27.33
N SER A 62 19.33 16.19 27.59
CA SER A 62 20.16 17.02 26.72
C SER A 62 21.45 16.27 26.42
N PRO A 63 21.86 16.10 25.15
CA PRO A 63 23.21 15.70 24.85
C PRO A 63 24.13 16.81 25.35
N SER A 64 24.72 16.59 26.53
CA SER A 64 25.86 17.38 26.98
C SER A 64 26.95 17.27 25.91
N PRO A 65 27.54 18.39 25.47
CA PRO A 65 28.74 18.33 24.65
C PRO A 65 29.85 17.75 25.51
N SER A 66 30.13 16.46 25.34
CA SER A 66 31.33 15.83 25.88
C SER A 66 32.51 16.35 25.08
N ARG A 67 32.95 17.53 25.49
CA ARG A 67 34.30 18.05 25.29
C ARG A 67 35.23 17.19 26.14
N SER A 68 35.88 16.23 25.50
CA SER A 68 37.10 15.58 25.98
C SER A 68 37.94 15.42 24.72
N GLY A 69 38.88 16.31 24.46
CA GLY A 69 40.07 16.43 25.30
C GLY A 69 41.04 15.31 24.92
N VAL A 70 41.34 15.19 23.61
CA VAL A 70 42.45 14.38 23.13
C VAL A 70 43.69 15.25 23.29
N ALA A 71 44.61 14.76 24.11
CA ALA A 71 45.93 15.34 24.32
C ALA A 71 46.73 15.35 23.00
N PRO A 72 47.61 16.34 22.79
CA PRO A 72 48.56 16.32 21.70
C PRO A 72 49.70 15.38 22.09
N ASP A 73 49.65 14.14 21.62
CA ASP A 73 50.81 13.25 21.67
C ASP A 73 51.45 13.23 20.28
N ASP A 74 52.68 13.77 20.26
CA ASP A 74 53.78 13.51 19.35
C ASP A 74 53.58 12.31 18.42
N LEU A 75 53.34 12.58 17.14
CA LEU A 75 53.66 11.64 16.07
C LEU A 75 54.45 12.38 14.98
N ASP A 76 55.71 11.98 14.92
CA ASP A 76 56.73 12.10 13.87
C ASP A 76 56.42 12.96 12.63
N PRO A 77 57.23 14.01 12.37
CA PRO A 77 57.34 14.59 11.06
C PRO A 77 58.23 13.72 10.17
N GLU A 78 57.87 13.62 8.89
CA GLU A 78 58.66 13.02 7.79
C GLU A 78 58.61 11.49 7.61
N GLU A 79 57.58 11.03 6.92
CA GLU A 79 57.82 10.14 5.78
C GLU A 79 56.97 10.59 4.59
N LEU A 80 57.52 11.56 3.86
CA LEU A 80 57.02 12.04 2.56
C LEU A 80 57.14 10.92 1.54
N LEU A 81 56.14 10.03 1.51
CA LEU A 81 55.93 9.18 0.34
C LEU A 81 55.48 10.07 -0.82
N PRO A 82 56.05 9.90 -2.03
CA PRO A 82 55.68 10.70 -3.18
C PRO A 82 54.19 10.51 -3.46
N GLU A 83 53.45 11.61 -3.47
CA GLU A 83 52.13 11.72 -4.08
C GLU A 83 52.26 11.24 -5.54
N GLY A 84 52.06 9.93 -5.76
CA GLY A 84 51.77 9.41 -7.07
C GLY A 84 50.54 10.19 -7.59
N PRO A 85 50.53 10.61 -8.86
CA PRO A 85 49.40 11.38 -9.38
C PRO A 85 48.13 10.57 -9.13
N SER A 86 47.33 11.02 -8.18
CA SER A 86 46.00 10.50 -7.92
C SER A 86 45.20 10.84 -9.17
N GLN A 87 45.23 9.94 -10.15
CA GLN A 87 44.36 10.01 -11.31
C GLN A 87 42.97 9.67 -10.79
N GLU A 88 42.28 10.67 -10.22
CA GLU A 88 40.82 10.63 -10.17
C GLU A 88 40.38 10.35 -11.61
N PRO A 89 39.67 9.24 -11.87
CA PRO A 89 39.19 8.94 -13.20
C PRO A 89 38.33 10.11 -13.65
N THR A 90 38.83 10.89 -14.61
CA THR A 90 38.06 11.94 -15.26
C THR A 90 36.95 11.24 -16.02
N VAL A 91 35.77 11.15 -15.40
CA VAL A 91 34.57 10.63 -16.04
C VAL A 91 34.20 11.61 -17.15
N GLU A 92 34.45 11.21 -18.39
CA GLU A 92 34.03 11.97 -19.56
C GLU A 92 32.51 11.85 -19.68
N VAL A 93 31.81 12.92 -19.29
CA VAL A 93 30.34 12.99 -19.36
C VAL A 93 29.94 13.44 -20.76
N ALA A 94 29.03 12.68 -21.40
CA ALA A 94 28.49 13.05 -22.71
C ALA A 94 27.78 14.42 -22.67
N PRO A 95 27.94 15.27 -23.70
CA PRO A 95 27.36 16.61 -23.70
C PRO A 95 25.87 16.68 -24.08
N ASP A 96 25.33 15.63 -24.73
CA ASP A 96 23.90 15.51 -25.08
C ASP A 96 23.42 14.05 -25.09
N LEU A 97 22.10 13.85 -24.92
CA LEU A 97 21.47 12.51 -24.91
C LEU A 97 21.68 11.76 -26.23
N GLU A 98 21.64 12.43 -27.38
CA GLU A 98 21.75 11.79 -28.69
C GLU A 98 23.14 11.16 -28.89
N ALA A 99 24.22 11.88 -28.56
CA ALA A 99 25.57 11.34 -28.63
C ALA A 99 25.77 10.21 -27.61
N PHE A 100 25.22 10.34 -26.40
CA PHE A 100 25.26 9.28 -25.40
C PHE A 100 24.61 7.99 -25.89
N LEU A 101 23.40 8.07 -26.45
CA LEU A 101 22.68 6.92 -27.02
C LEU A 101 23.43 6.34 -28.23
N ALA A 102 23.98 7.18 -29.10
CA ALA A 102 24.78 6.72 -30.24
C ALA A 102 26.03 5.94 -29.80
N GLN A 103 26.70 6.40 -28.74
CA GLN A 103 27.83 5.67 -28.16
C GLN A 103 27.39 4.35 -27.51
N CYS A 104 26.25 4.34 -26.82
CA CYS A 104 25.70 3.11 -26.27
C CYS A 104 25.37 2.06 -27.33
N LEU A 105 24.80 2.49 -28.47
CA LEU A 105 24.56 1.61 -29.62
C LEU A 105 25.86 1.12 -30.27
N ALA A 106 26.93 1.92 -30.20
CA ALA A 106 28.26 1.53 -30.66
C ALA A 106 29.02 0.63 -29.68
N GLY A 107 28.44 0.27 -28.53
CA GLY A 107 29.11 -0.49 -27.47
C GLY A 107 30.17 0.32 -26.70
N GLY A 108 30.06 1.64 -26.74
CA GLY A 108 30.92 2.56 -26.02
C GLY A 108 30.75 2.44 -24.51
N ASP A 109 31.84 2.66 -23.79
CA ASP A 109 31.86 2.80 -22.34
C ASP A 109 31.84 4.29 -21.98
N ILE A 110 30.65 4.87 -21.92
CA ILE A 110 30.45 6.27 -21.53
C ILE A 110 29.45 6.36 -20.39
N TRP A 111 29.69 7.34 -19.52
CA TRP A 111 28.77 7.71 -18.46
C TRP A 111 27.91 8.89 -18.90
N GLY A 112 26.60 8.77 -18.69
CA GLY A 112 25.65 9.86 -18.80
C GLY A 112 25.17 10.28 -17.43
N GLN A 113 24.78 11.54 -17.29
CA GLN A 113 24.03 12.00 -16.12
C GLN A 113 22.53 11.80 -16.39
N GLY A 114 21.79 11.38 -15.37
CA GLY A 114 20.34 11.31 -15.41
C GLY A 114 19.71 11.55 -14.05
N ARG A 115 18.39 11.42 -14.01
CA ARG A 115 17.57 11.62 -12.82
C ARG A 115 16.75 10.37 -12.52
N LEU A 116 16.97 9.80 -11.35
CA LEU A 116 16.21 8.65 -10.86
C LEU A 116 15.03 9.14 -10.04
N ASP A 117 13.83 8.83 -10.52
CA ASP A 117 12.56 9.12 -9.88
C ASP A 117 11.99 7.88 -9.20
N TYR A 118 11.58 8.02 -7.94
CA TYR A 118 11.00 6.94 -7.14
C TYR A 118 10.03 7.48 -6.08
N PRO A 119 9.11 6.68 -5.52
CA PRO A 119 8.21 7.13 -4.48
C PRO A 119 8.96 7.17 -3.13
N LEU A 120 8.89 8.29 -2.41
CA LEU A 120 9.38 8.37 -1.02
C LEU A 120 8.47 7.64 -0.04
N ARG A 121 7.17 7.52 -0.39
CA ARG A 121 6.15 6.78 0.35
C ARG A 121 5.26 5.98 -0.58
N LEU A 122 4.88 4.78 -0.16
CA LEU A 122 3.95 3.91 -0.86
C LEU A 122 2.80 3.51 0.07
N ASP A 123 1.57 3.74 -0.36
CA ASP A 123 0.38 3.26 0.34
C ASP A 123 -0.01 1.87 -0.18
N VAL A 124 -0.16 0.90 0.71
CA VAL A 124 -0.56 -0.48 0.39
C VAL A 124 -1.75 -0.90 1.24
N GLU A 125 -2.76 -1.52 0.63
CA GLU A 125 -3.88 -2.09 1.37
C GLU A 125 -3.55 -3.50 1.86
N LEU A 126 -3.91 -3.81 3.13
CA LEU A 126 -3.62 -5.11 3.75
C LEU A 126 -4.29 -6.26 2.98
N GLY A 127 -3.47 -7.16 2.44
CA GLY A 127 -3.90 -8.30 1.64
C GLY A 127 -3.96 -8.03 0.13
N ASP A 128 -3.68 -6.80 -0.29
CA ASP A 128 -3.56 -6.40 -1.70
C ASP A 128 -2.12 -6.03 -2.06
N SER A 129 -1.91 -5.58 -3.30
CA SER A 129 -0.62 -5.09 -3.79
C SER A 129 -0.75 -3.73 -4.47
N ALA A 130 0.25 -2.88 -4.30
CA ALA A 130 0.39 -1.60 -5.00
C ALA A 130 1.58 -1.64 -5.98
N PRO A 131 1.51 -0.92 -7.11
CA PRO A 131 2.64 -0.80 -8.02
C PRO A 131 3.70 0.14 -7.44
N TYR A 132 4.93 -0.34 -7.32
CA TYR A 132 6.12 0.47 -7.06
C TYR A 132 6.80 0.74 -8.40
N VAL A 133 6.77 2.00 -8.84
CA VAL A 133 7.29 2.44 -10.14
C VAL A 133 8.55 3.28 -9.91
N VAL A 134 9.60 2.99 -10.67
CA VAL A 134 10.86 3.75 -10.70
C VAL A 134 11.16 4.11 -12.13
N ALA A 135 11.65 5.33 -12.35
CA ALA A 135 12.08 5.77 -13.66
C ALA A 135 13.47 6.39 -13.60
N LEU A 136 14.31 6.11 -14.59
CA LEU A 136 15.54 6.86 -14.85
C LEU A 136 15.34 7.68 -16.12
N ASP A 137 15.45 9.00 -16.00
CA ASP A 137 15.35 9.96 -17.09
C ASP A 137 16.72 10.56 -17.39
N MET A 138 17.29 10.21 -18.56
CA MET A 138 18.59 10.69 -19.04
C MET A 138 18.49 11.90 -19.97
N ASN A 139 17.31 12.51 -20.12
CA ASN A 139 17.16 13.70 -20.95
C ASN A 139 17.91 14.90 -20.34
N ASP A 140 18.43 15.79 -21.19
CA ASP A 140 19.16 17.00 -20.75
C ASP A 140 18.30 17.89 -19.83
N VAL A 141 16.98 17.85 -20.02
CA VAL A 141 15.98 18.48 -19.15
C VAL A 141 15.00 17.40 -18.69
N PRO A 142 15.27 16.72 -17.56
CA PRO A 142 14.41 15.66 -17.06
C PRO A 142 13.00 16.17 -16.75
N ALA A 143 12.01 15.33 -17.01
CA ALA A 143 10.64 15.63 -16.60
C ALA A 143 10.54 15.75 -15.06
N PRO A 144 9.52 16.44 -14.52
CA PRO A 144 9.25 16.38 -13.08
C PRO A 144 8.87 14.95 -12.66
N PRO A 145 9.19 14.50 -11.44
CA PRO A 145 9.02 13.11 -11.03
C PRO A 145 7.58 12.60 -11.08
N GLN A 146 6.59 13.50 -10.94
CA GLN A 146 5.17 13.17 -11.07
C GLN A 146 4.77 12.72 -12.48
N ALA A 147 5.59 13.01 -13.49
CA ALA A 147 5.35 12.57 -14.87
C ALA A 147 5.61 11.07 -15.04
N HIS A 148 6.53 10.50 -14.26
CA HIS A 148 6.98 9.11 -14.40
C HIS A 148 6.51 8.21 -13.26
N VAL A 149 6.49 8.74 -12.03
CA VAL A 149 6.14 7.99 -10.82
C VAL A 149 4.78 8.47 -10.27
N PRO A 150 3.72 7.64 -10.36
CA PRO A 150 2.43 7.98 -9.79
C PRO A 150 2.48 7.90 -8.26
N GLY A 151 1.71 8.76 -7.59
CA GLY A 151 1.51 8.67 -6.14
C GLY A 151 1.66 9.99 -5.40
N PRO A 152 1.52 9.97 -4.06
CA PRO A 152 1.45 11.17 -3.25
C PRO A 152 2.81 11.81 -2.97
N SER A 153 3.92 11.10 -3.15
CA SER A 153 5.26 11.58 -2.75
C SER A 153 6.37 11.10 -3.67
N PRO A 154 6.30 11.35 -4.99
CA PRO A 154 7.42 11.04 -5.88
C PRO A 154 8.57 12.02 -5.63
N THR A 155 9.79 11.51 -5.66
CA THR A 155 11.03 12.27 -5.43
C THR A 155 12.06 11.91 -6.50
N SER A 156 13.15 12.67 -6.56
CA SER A 156 14.18 12.57 -7.58
C SER A 156 15.57 12.68 -6.96
N VAL A 157 16.52 11.93 -7.53
CA VAL A 157 17.95 12.06 -7.23
C VAL A 157 18.75 12.01 -8.53
N ASP A 158 19.79 12.82 -8.64
CA ASP A 158 20.67 12.77 -9.81
C ASP A 158 21.61 11.55 -9.68
N VAL A 159 21.78 10.82 -10.78
CA VAL A 159 22.62 9.62 -10.84
C VAL A 159 23.44 9.63 -12.12
N PHE A 160 24.61 8.98 -12.10
CA PHE A 160 25.38 8.71 -13.31
C PHE A 160 25.13 7.26 -13.72
N ALA A 161 24.87 7.02 -15.01
CA ALA A 161 24.56 5.70 -15.54
C ALA A 161 25.27 5.44 -16.86
N ARG A 162 25.58 4.17 -17.12
CA ARG A 162 26.07 3.67 -18.41
C ARG A 162 24.88 3.17 -19.24
N CYS A 163 25.19 2.52 -20.35
CA CYS A 163 24.22 2.05 -21.33
C CYS A 163 23.21 1.02 -20.82
N GLY A 164 23.61 0.22 -19.81
CA GLY A 164 22.75 -0.73 -19.13
C GLY A 164 22.67 -0.43 -17.63
N ILE A 165 21.45 -0.40 -17.11
CA ILE A 165 21.17 -0.22 -15.69
C ILE A 165 20.42 -1.43 -15.16
N ALA A 166 20.79 -1.93 -13.99
CA ALA A 166 20.00 -2.93 -13.29
C ALA A 166 19.39 -2.34 -12.02
N ALA A 167 18.18 -2.78 -11.70
CA ALA A 167 17.49 -2.42 -10.49
C ALA A 167 16.90 -3.65 -9.82
N ARG A 168 16.84 -3.66 -8.50
CA ARG A 168 16.01 -4.59 -7.72
C ARG A 168 15.34 -3.87 -6.57
N LEU A 169 14.28 -4.48 -6.07
CA LEU A 169 13.54 -3.98 -4.92
C LEU A 169 13.50 -5.08 -3.86
N THR A 170 13.91 -4.76 -2.63
CA THR A 170 14.01 -5.72 -1.54
C THR A 170 13.18 -5.23 -0.35
N PRO A 171 12.31 -6.06 0.24
CA PRO A 171 11.59 -5.68 1.45
C PRO A 171 12.54 -5.55 2.65
N LEU A 172 12.35 -4.52 3.46
CA LEU A 172 13.02 -4.32 4.74
C LEU A 172 12.02 -4.62 5.87
N GLY A 173 12.09 -5.85 6.39
CA GLY A 173 11.27 -6.31 7.51
C GLY A 173 10.25 -7.38 7.12
N ASP A 174 9.62 -7.94 8.14
CA ASP A 174 8.61 -8.97 7.97
C ASP A 174 7.26 -8.36 7.58
N GLY A 175 6.53 -9.05 6.71
CA GLY A 175 5.14 -8.72 6.40
C GLY A 175 4.93 -7.92 5.12
N LEU A 176 5.98 -7.48 4.45
CA LEU A 176 5.92 -7.00 3.07
C LEU A 176 6.33 -8.12 2.11
N ASP A 177 5.61 -8.21 1.00
CA ASP A 177 5.93 -9.10 -0.12
C ASP A 177 6.22 -8.24 -1.33
N VAL A 178 7.48 -8.23 -1.78
CA VAL A 178 7.81 -7.69 -3.09
C VAL A 178 7.75 -8.87 -4.04
N GLY A 179 7.12 -8.68 -5.21
CA GLY A 179 7.21 -9.64 -6.32
C GLY A 179 8.66 -9.91 -6.73
N ASP A 180 8.91 -10.48 -7.91
CA ASP A 180 10.27 -10.86 -8.32
C ASP A 180 11.38 -9.85 -7.92
N GLN A 181 12.25 -10.30 -7.00
CA GLN A 181 13.28 -9.53 -6.30
C GLN A 181 14.65 -9.68 -6.98
N GLU A 182 14.70 -10.35 -8.13
CA GLU A 182 15.93 -10.50 -8.90
C GLU A 182 16.34 -9.17 -9.54
N TRP A 183 17.62 -9.08 -9.92
CA TRP A 183 18.13 -7.93 -10.64
C TRP A 183 17.50 -7.86 -12.03
N ARG A 184 16.76 -6.79 -12.31
CA ARG A 184 16.18 -6.52 -13.62
C ARG A 184 17.02 -5.51 -14.38
N THR A 185 17.76 -6.02 -15.37
CA THR A 185 18.56 -5.18 -16.27
C THR A 185 17.69 -4.60 -17.37
N ARG A 186 17.87 -3.31 -17.64
CA ARG A 186 17.22 -2.59 -18.72
C ARG A 186 18.25 -1.76 -19.47
N THR A 187 18.05 -1.68 -20.78
CA THR A 187 18.81 -0.80 -21.66
C THR A 187 18.03 0.49 -21.85
N LEU A 188 18.75 1.58 -22.05
CA LEU A 188 18.16 2.87 -22.39
C LEU A 188 17.34 2.79 -23.68
N THR A 189 16.14 3.35 -23.64
CA THR A 189 15.28 3.51 -24.81
C THR A 189 15.71 4.75 -25.61
N PRO A 190 15.29 4.89 -26.88
CA PRO A 190 15.54 6.11 -27.65
C PRO A 190 14.95 7.40 -27.03
N SER A 191 13.97 7.28 -26.12
CA SER A 191 13.45 8.43 -25.39
C SER A 191 14.29 8.83 -24.18
N GLY A 192 15.39 8.12 -23.90
CA GLY A 192 16.24 8.37 -22.74
C GLY A 192 15.60 8.00 -21.39
N VAL A 193 14.47 7.30 -21.40
CA VAL A 193 13.73 6.93 -20.18
C VAL A 193 13.68 5.42 -20.02
N VAL A 194 14.01 4.95 -18.82
CA VAL A 194 13.90 3.54 -18.43
C VAL A 194 12.96 3.44 -17.24
N THR A 195 12.09 2.44 -17.23
CA THR A 195 11.10 2.24 -16.16
C THR A 195 11.14 0.82 -15.63
N TRP A 196 11.04 0.70 -14.31
CA TRP A 196 10.84 -0.57 -13.61
C TRP A 196 9.58 -0.52 -12.78
N THR A 197 8.89 -1.66 -12.71
CA THR A 197 7.66 -1.80 -11.92
C THR A 197 7.70 -3.09 -11.12
N TRP A 198 7.44 -3.00 -9.82
CA TRP A 198 7.24 -4.15 -8.94
C TRP A 198 5.84 -4.08 -8.32
N ALA A 199 5.28 -5.24 -7.97
CA ALA A 199 4.12 -5.32 -7.10
C ALA A 199 4.61 -5.43 -5.66
N VAL A 200 4.16 -4.54 -4.78
CA VAL A 200 4.46 -4.56 -3.35
C VAL A 200 3.17 -4.84 -2.59
N GLY A 201 3.08 -5.99 -1.94
CA GLY A 201 1.96 -6.40 -1.12
C GLY A 201 2.28 -6.35 0.38
N ALA A 202 1.23 -6.34 1.20
CA ALA A 202 1.34 -6.34 2.65
C ALA A 202 0.48 -7.46 3.26
N SER A 203 1.09 -8.28 4.11
CA SER A 203 0.43 -9.37 4.84
C SER A 203 0.18 -9.05 6.32
N THR A 204 0.80 -7.99 6.85
CA THR A 204 0.58 -7.49 8.21
C THR A 204 0.26 -6.00 8.19
N THR A 205 -0.37 -5.49 9.25
CA THR A 205 -0.74 -4.06 9.37
C THR A 205 0.41 -3.15 9.78
N ASN A 206 1.61 -3.70 9.98
CA ASN A 206 2.75 -2.90 10.38
C ASN A 206 3.26 -2.12 9.17
N ALA A 207 3.56 -0.85 9.38
CA ALA A 207 4.39 -0.12 8.43
C ALA A 207 5.73 -0.84 8.29
N GLY A 208 6.28 -0.79 7.09
CA GLY A 208 7.59 -1.35 6.78
C GLY A 208 8.28 -0.47 5.75
N ASP A 209 9.46 -0.88 5.31
CA ASP A 209 10.20 -0.16 4.29
C ASP A 209 10.52 -1.10 3.12
N VAL A 210 10.69 -0.56 1.93
CA VAL A 210 11.32 -1.26 0.80
C VAL A 210 12.60 -0.53 0.40
N ARG A 211 13.61 -1.29 0.01
CA ARG A 211 14.89 -0.76 -0.45
C ARG A 211 15.02 -0.97 -1.95
N LEU A 212 15.13 0.13 -2.67
CA LEU A 212 15.52 0.15 -4.07
C LEU A 212 17.05 0.12 -4.15
N GLU A 213 17.57 -0.84 -4.90
CA GLU A 213 19.00 -0.97 -5.19
C GLU A 213 19.23 -0.80 -6.70
N ILE A 214 20.11 0.13 -7.08
CA ILE A 214 20.44 0.43 -8.47
C ILE A 214 21.91 0.13 -8.73
N ARG A 215 22.19 -0.57 -9.85
CA ARG A 215 23.52 -0.73 -10.44
C ARG A 215 23.59 0.09 -11.72
N PRO A 216 24.21 1.28 -11.68
CA PRO A 216 24.25 2.20 -12.81
C PRO A 216 25.16 1.73 -13.97
N ALA A 217 26.03 0.75 -13.72
CA ALA A 217 27.00 0.25 -14.67
C ALA A 217 26.84 -1.26 -14.86
N VAL A 218 26.07 -1.68 -15.86
CA VAL A 218 26.02 -3.09 -16.28
C VAL A 218 26.57 -3.18 -17.71
N SER A 219 27.62 -3.96 -17.90
CA SER A 219 28.11 -4.30 -19.24
C SER A 219 27.07 -5.17 -19.92
N VAL A 220 26.41 -4.63 -20.95
CA VAL A 220 25.53 -5.40 -21.83
C VAL A 220 26.34 -5.73 -23.07
N ASP A 221 26.52 -7.01 -23.37
CA ASP A 221 27.17 -7.41 -24.62
C ASP A 221 26.39 -6.82 -25.80
N ALA A 222 27.04 -5.97 -26.59
CA ALA A 222 26.41 -5.25 -27.71
C ALA A 222 25.76 -6.21 -28.74
N GLY A 223 26.24 -7.46 -28.84
CA GLY A 223 25.64 -8.50 -29.68
C GLY A 223 24.25 -8.95 -29.19
N ALA A 224 23.96 -8.88 -27.89
CA ALA A 224 22.65 -9.21 -27.33
C ALA A 224 21.59 -8.13 -27.64
N LEU A 225 22.01 -6.91 -27.91
CA LEU A 225 21.14 -5.75 -28.16
C LEU A 225 20.47 -5.81 -29.55
N LEU A 226 21.10 -6.45 -30.53
CA LEU A 226 20.60 -6.55 -31.90
C LEU A 226 19.55 -7.67 -32.09
N ASP A 227 19.57 -8.69 -31.22
CA ASP A 227 18.67 -9.85 -31.30
C ASP A 227 17.56 -9.85 -30.22
N ALA A 228 17.59 -8.90 -29.28
CA ALA A 228 16.58 -8.77 -28.22
C ALA A 228 15.25 -8.24 -28.77
N GLN A 229 14.35 -9.15 -29.15
CA GLN A 229 12.92 -8.82 -29.24
C GLN A 229 12.44 -8.24 -27.88
N PRO A 230 11.62 -7.16 -27.90
CA PRO A 230 11.26 -6.41 -26.70
C PRO A 230 10.52 -7.22 -25.61
N ASP A 231 10.01 -8.41 -25.93
CA ASP A 231 9.05 -9.13 -25.08
C ASP A 231 9.48 -10.54 -24.66
N ALA A 232 10.69 -11.02 -24.97
CA ALA A 232 11.05 -12.42 -24.73
C ALA A 232 12.46 -12.66 -24.16
N ARG A 233 12.51 -12.93 -22.85
CA ARG A 233 13.45 -13.88 -22.21
C ARG A 233 14.97 -13.57 -22.23
N LEU A 234 15.39 -12.32 -22.29
CA LEU A 234 16.80 -12.00 -22.00
C LEU A 234 17.17 -12.10 -20.49
N GLU A 235 16.18 -12.19 -19.60
CA GLU A 235 16.40 -12.14 -18.15
C GLU A 235 17.22 -13.35 -17.62
N THR A 236 17.18 -14.50 -18.28
CA THR A 236 17.78 -15.73 -17.71
C THR A 236 19.26 -15.96 -18.03
N GLN A 237 19.84 -15.28 -19.03
CA GLN A 237 21.26 -15.53 -19.42
C GLN A 237 22.26 -14.53 -18.84
N LEU A 238 21.83 -13.36 -18.39
CA LEU A 238 22.71 -12.35 -17.78
C LEU A 238 22.94 -12.58 -16.28
N GLY A 239 22.22 -13.50 -15.64
CA GLY A 239 22.28 -13.72 -14.19
C GLY A 239 23.57 -14.37 -13.69
N GLU A 240 24.31 -15.10 -14.53
CA GLU A 240 25.43 -15.93 -14.06
C GLU A 240 26.83 -15.36 -14.35
N GLN A 241 26.94 -14.32 -15.18
CA GLN A 241 28.23 -13.78 -15.63
C GLN A 241 28.52 -12.34 -15.17
N VAL A 242 27.78 -11.82 -14.18
CA VAL A 242 28.11 -10.56 -13.49
C VAL A 242 28.85 -10.87 -12.18
N GLY A 243 29.97 -11.57 -12.29
CA GLY A 243 30.87 -11.86 -11.17
C GLY A 243 32.20 -11.17 -11.38
N GLY A 244 32.41 -10.01 -10.75
CA GLY A 244 33.77 -9.56 -10.45
C GLY A 244 34.17 -8.11 -10.70
N GLN A 245 33.25 -7.18 -10.96
CA GLN A 245 33.58 -5.75 -10.82
C GLN A 245 32.69 -5.12 -9.76
N ASP A 246 33.31 -4.45 -8.80
CA ASP A 246 32.67 -3.70 -7.73
C ASP A 246 31.87 -2.53 -8.33
N THR A 247 30.73 -2.83 -8.92
CA THR A 247 29.79 -1.81 -9.35
C THR A 247 29.14 -1.24 -8.11
N GLU A 248 29.36 0.05 -7.85
CA GLU A 248 28.72 0.78 -6.77
C GLU A 248 27.20 0.56 -6.84
N VAL A 249 26.64 0.02 -5.75
CA VAL A 249 25.19 -0.15 -5.61
C VAL A 249 24.66 1.07 -4.88
N LEU A 250 23.78 1.81 -5.55
CA LEU A 250 23.09 2.94 -4.93
C LEU A 250 21.83 2.42 -4.23
N GLU A 251 21.65 2.77 -2.96
CA GLU A 251 20.52 2.32 -2.15
C GLU A 251 19.60 3.49 -1.79
N TYR A 252 18.29 3.29 -1.98
CA TYR A 252 17.25 4.24 -1.60
C TYR A 252 16.14 3.51 -0.83
N VAL A 253 15.60 4.15 0.20
CA VAL A 253 14.58 3.57 1.06
C VAL A 253 13.25 4.29 0.88
N THR A 254 12.18 3.52 0.71
CA THR A 254 10.80 4.00 0.63
C THR A 254 9.99 3.45 1.78
N ALA A 255 9.32 4.35 2.51
CA ALA A 255 8.39 3.94 3.56
C ALA A 255 7.10 3.39 2.96
N VAL A 256 6.62 2.26 3.48
CA VAL A 256 5.37 1.61 3.09
C VAL A 256 4.35 1.74 4.22
N ASP A 257 3.32 2.54 3.96
CA ASP A 257 2.19 2.73 4.85
C ASP A 257 1.11 1.69 4.53
N VAL A 258 0.82 0.80 5.48
CA VAL A 258 -0.17 -0.26 5.30
C VAL A 258 -1.52 0.12 5.92
N HIS A 259 -2.56 0.15 5.09
CA HIS A 259 -3.92 0.48 5.52
C HIS A 259 -4.79 -0.78 5.54
N THR A 260 -5.60 -0.94 6.60
CA THR A 260 -6.62 -2.00 6.61
C THR A 260 -7.80 -1.62 5.70
N PRO A 261 -8.31 -2.54 4.86
CA PRO A 261 -9.55 -2.33 4.12
C PRO A 261 -10.66 -1.83 5.03
N LEU A 262 -11.45 -0.84 4.60
CA LEU A 262 -12.59 -0.36 5.40
C LEU A 262 -13.56 -1.49 5.75
N VAL A 263 -13.76 -2.44 4.83
CA VAL A 263 -14.63 -3.60 5.02
C VAL A 263 -14.09 -4.52 6.12
N ARG A 264 -12.78 -4.78 6.11
CA ARG A 264 -12.13 -5.63 7.12
C ARG A 264 -12.15 -4.95 8.49
N ARG A 265 -11.86 -3.64 8.54
CA ARG A 265 -11.96 -2.84 9.75
C ARG A 265 -13.37 -2.84 10.35
N ALA A 266 -14.40 -2.75 9.50
CA ALA A 266 -15.79 -2.84 9.93
C ALA A 266 -16.12 -4.25 10.45
N GLY A 267 -15.62 -5.30 9.79
CA GLY A 267 -15.76 -6.69 10.23
C GLY A 267 -15.10 -6.95 11.59
N ASP A 268 -13.85 -6.49 11.78
CA ASP A 268 -13.10 -6.64 13.02
C ASP A 268 -13.75 -5.85 14.16
N TRP A 269 -14.20 -4.62 13.89
CA TRP A 269 -14.97 -3.83 14.86
C TRP A 269 -16.28 -4.52 15.25
N TRP A 270 -17.00 -5.06 14.27
CA TRP A 270 -18.26 -5.77 14.50
C TRP A 270 -18.05 -7.01 15.35
N ALA A 271 -17.04 -7.81 15.03
CA ALA A 271 -16.69 -9.01 15.79
C ALA A 271 -16.28 -8.65 17.23
N ALA A 272 -15.44 -7.64 17.41
CA ALA A 272 -15.00 -7.18 18.73
C ALA A 272 -16.14 -6.55 19.56
N SER A 273 -17.10 -5.91 18.90
CA SER A 273 -18.19 -5.19 19.58
C SER A 273 -19.45 -6.05 19.76
N TRP A 274 -19.47 -7.31 19.30
CA TRP A 274 -20.67 -8.14 19.29
C TRP A 274 -21.32 -8.29 20.67
N ASP A 275 -20.52 -8.59 21.70
CA ASP A 275 -21.03 -8.73 23.07
C ASP A 275 -21.60 -7.42 23.62
N THR A 276 -20.96 -6.30 23.28
CA THR A 276 -21.43 -4.96 23.65
C THR A 276 -22.76 -4.65 22.97
N ILE A 277 -22.89 -4.97 21.68
CA ILE A 277 -24.13 -4.80 20.91
C ILE A 277 -25.25 -5.67 21.50
N VAL A 278 -24.98 -6.93 21.84
CA VAL A 278 -25.95 -7.83 22.49
C VAL A 278 -26.38 -7.27 23.84
N MET A 279 -25.45 -6.81 24.68
CA MET A 279 -25.75 -6.19 25.97
C MET A 279 -26.64 -4.95 25.84
N ILE A 280 -26.30 -4.03 24.92
CA ILE A 280 -27.11 -2.83 24.66
C ILE A 280 -28.51 -3.23 24.18
N THR A 281 -28.60 -4.25 23.32
CA THR A 281 -29.88 -4.74 22.79
C THR A 281 -30.75 -5.36 23.89
N VAL A 282 -30.15 -6.14 24.81
CA VAL A 282 -30.87 -6.71 25.97
C VAL A 282 -31.32 -5.60 26.92
N ALA A 283 -30.46 -4.63 27.22
CA ALA A 283 -30.80 -3.50 28.09
C ALA A 283 -31.93 -2.64 27.48
N ALA A 284 -31.86 -2.33 26.19
CA ALA A 284 -32.91 -1.63 25.46
C ALA A 284 -34.22 -2.44 25.47
N GLY A 285 -34.16 -3.75 25.25
CA GLY A 285 -35.32 -4.64 25.31
C GLY A 285 -35.98 -4.66 26.70
N ALA A 286 -35.18 -4.71 27.76
CA ALA A 286 -35.67 -4.64 29.14
C ALA A 286 -36.34 -3.28 29.44
N ALA A 287 -35.74 -2.17 28.99
CA ALA A 287 -36.29 -0.84 29.15
C ALA A 287 -37.65 -0.68 28.45
N VAL A 288 -37.75 -1.13 27.18
CA VAL A 288 -39.01 -1.11 26.41
C VAL A 288 -40.09 -1.95 27.11
N THR A 289 -39.72 -3.13 27.61
CA THR A 289 -40.65 -4.02 28.34
C THR A 289 -41.15 -3.36 29.63
N GLY A 290 -40.26 -2.68 30.37
CA GLY A 290 -40.60 -1.92 31.57
C GLY A 290 -41.59 -0.78 31.28
N VAL A 291 -41.34 0.00 30.22
CA VAL A 291 -42.23 1.10 29.80
C VAL A 291 -43.61 0.58 29.39
N LEU A 292 -43.67 -0.52 28.63
CA LEU A 292 -44.94 -1.15 28.24
C LEU A 292 -45.72 -1.68 29.44
N ALA A 293 -45.05 -2.28 30.42
CA ALA A 293 -45.67 -2.76 31.66
C ALA A 293 -46.25 -1.60 32.48
N TRP A 294 -45.49 -0.51 32.64
CA TRP A 294 -45.94 0.71 33.32
C TRP A 294 -47.15 1.34 32.61
N TRP A 295 -47.10 1.45 31.29
CA TRP A 295 -48.20 2.02 30.48
C TRP A 295 -49.47 1.18 30.60
N ARG A 296 -49.37 -0.15 30.47
CA ARG A 296 -50.52 -1.05 30.66
C ARG A 296 -51.15 -0.91 32.04
N ARG A 297 -50.34 -0.76 33.09
CA ARG A 297 -50.82 -0.60 34.48
C ARG A 297 -51.57 0.72 34.68
N ASN A 298 -51.07 1.82 34.12
CA ASN A 298 -51.64 3.15 34.32
C ASN A 298 -52.85 3.47 33.44
N PHE A 299 -52.96 2.88 32.25
CA PHE A 299 -54.02 3.24 31.30
C PHE A 299 -55.16 2.22 31.19
N ARG A 300 -54.94 0.92 31.47
CA ARG A 300 -56.05 -0.07 31.43
C ARG A 300 -57.01 0.05 32.61
N SER A 301 -56.58 0.62 33.72
CA SER A 301 -57.38 0.78 34.94
C SER A 301 -58.50 1.83 34.82
N LYS A 302 -58.52 2.64 33.75
CA LYS A 302 -59.57 3.64 33.51
C LYS A 302 -60.68 3.20 32.54
N ALA A 303 -60.59 2.00 31.98
CA ALA A 303 -61.54 1.50 31.00
C ALA A 303 -62.46 0.38 31.55
N ALA A 304 -62.87 0.47 32.82
CA ALA A 304 -63.99 -0.32 33.32
C ALA A 304 -65.26 0.55 33.23
N PRO A 305 -66.14 0.35 32.22
CA PRO A 305 -67.50 0.84 32.32
C PRO A 305 -68.14 0.10 33.49
N GLY A 306 -68.47 0.84 34.55
CA GLY A 306 -69.19 0.28 35.70
C GLY A 306 -70.42 -0.49 35.20
N PRO A 307 -70.70 -1.69 35.75
CA PRO A 307 -71.84 -2.47 35.32
C PRO A 307 -73.09 -1.60 35.49
N ALA A 308 -73.80 -1.39 34.38
CA ALA A 308 -75.07 -0.71 34.35
C ALA A 308 -75.94 -1.27 35.48
N ARG A 309 -76.19 -0.43 36.48
CA ARG A 309 -76.99 -0.70 37.67
C ARG A 309 -78.35 -1.16 37.16
N ARG A 310 -78.61 -2.49 37.14
CA ARG A 310 -79.92 -3.04 36.81
C ARG A 310 -80.90 -2.51 37.85
N HIS A 311 -81.71 -1.54 37.46
CA HIS A 311 -82.83 -1.05 38.25
C HIS A 311 -83.75 -2.25 38.54
N ARG A 312 -83.79 -2.63 39.81
CA ARG A 312 -84.74 -3.61 40.35
C ARG A 312 -86.08 -2.90 40.46
N ALA A 313 -87.06 -3.29 39.65
CA ALA A 313 -88.42 -2.80 39.76
C ALA A 313 -89.03 -3.26 41.10
N PRO A 314 -89.83 -2.42 41.80
CA PRO A 314 -90.55 -2.82 42.99
C PRO A 314 -91.75 -3.74 42.66
N PRO A 315 -92.14 -4.67 43.55
CA PRO A 315 -93.39 -5.41 43.44
C PRO A 315 -94.57 -4.48 43.76
N GLY A 316 -95.56 -4.42 42.87
CA GLY A 316 -96.78 -3.63 43.07
C GLY A 316 -97.83 -4.33 43.93
N PRO A 317 -98.82 -3.57 44.43
CA PRO A 317 -100.20 -4.00 44.61
C PRO A 317 -101.08 -3.64 43.41
#